data_AF-A0A2V9RZP5-F1
#
_entry.id   AF-A0A2V9RZP5-F1
#
_cell.length_a   1.000
_cell.length_b   1.000
_cell.length_c   1.000
_cell.angle_alpha   90.00
_cell.angle_beta   90.00
_cell.angle_gamma   90.00
#
_symmetry.space_group_name_H-M   'P 1'
#
loop_
_entity.id
_entity.type
_entity.pdbx_description
1 polymer ?
#
loop_
_entity_poly.entity_id
_entity_poly.type
_entity_poly.pdbx_seq_one_letter_code
_entity_poly.pdbx_strand_id
1 'polypeptide(L)'
;MTRICWRLVDILSRMLDADERQVVRGDFAESGQSVARAIRDVSDLVVRRQIGLWTVWQPWLALLGIACLAGLPLSRIAFRLNVDLGQQLTAYYTYGVHFGTLLTPQQDMAWLLCLAIALLLWSWTCGFVLGSLSGRAVWLTWCVFYLMVLDSALVRFILSGNMILRDPQPLRLLMVATLPLNPATFLFSLSALWGAFMGVRRRVLPLRAAYVLASAITIFTILVTWMSGWYETAHEVWSSGAWHGVSWTMRLLPFVVVSWPITYLLATAKRRSTIDKEIT
;
A
#
# COMPACT_ATOMS: atom_id res chain seq x y z
N MET A 1 1.80 -22.43 -22.87
CA MET A 1 2.64 -21.41 -22.20
C MET A 1 2.78 -20.11 -23.01
N THR A 2 2.68 -20.11 -24.34
CA THR A 2 2.79 -18.92 -25.21
C THR A 2 1.78 -17.80 -24.93
N ARG A 3 0.51 -18.10 -24.63
CA ARG A 3 -0.53 -17.07 -24.34
C ARG A 3 -0.26 -16.22 -23.10
N ILE A 4 0.32 -16.81 -22.05
CA ILE A 4 0.62 -16.08 -20.80
C ILE A 4 1.82 -15.15 -21.02
N CYS A 5 2.84 -15.61 -21.75
CA CYS A 5 3.99 -14.80 -22.11
C CYS A 5 3.62 -13.64 -23.05
N TRP A 6 2.75 -13.86 -24.03
CA TRP A 6 2.22 -12.79 -24.88
C TRP A 6 1.38 -11.78 -24.10
N ARG A 7 0.63 -12.21 -23.08
CA ARG A 7 -0.03 -11.29 -22.14
C ARG A 7 0.96 -10.46 -21.33
N LEU A 8 2.07 -11.05 -20.88
CA LEU A 8 3.13 -10.31 -20.18
C LEU A 8 3.80 -9.28 -21.10
N VAL A 9 4.10 -9.63 -22.34
CA VAL A 9 4.63 -8.69 -23.35
C VAL A 9 3.61 -7.57 -23.63
N ASP A 10 2.32 -7.88 -23.68
CA ASP A 10 1.27 -6.88 -23.83
C ASP A 10 1.11 -5.97 -22.62
N ILE A 11 1.35 -6.48 -21.41
CA ILE A 11 1.34 -5.69 -20.18
C ILE A 11 2.59 -4.80 -20.10
N LEU A 12 3.77 -5.35 -20.40
CA LEU A 12 5.04 -4.63 -20.40
C LEU A 12 5.08 -3.55 -21.49
N SER A 13 4.59 -3.86 -22.70
CA SER A 13 4.53 -2.89 -23.81
C SER A 13 3.56 -1.75 -23.57
N ARG A 14 2.56 -1.91 -22.68
CA ARG A 14 1.70 -0.81 -22.21
C ARG A 14 2.43 0.16 -21.27
N MET A 15 3.64 -0.17 -20.83
CA MET A 15 4.50 0.72 -20.04
C MET A 15 5.41 1.60 -20.91
N LEU A 16 5.47 1.36 -22.23
CA LEU A 16 6.18 2.19 -23.22
C LEU A 16 5.24 3.21 -23.90
N ASP A 17 5.83 4.22 -24.56
CA ASP A 17 5.06 5.20 -25.36
C ASP A 17 4.31 4.53 -26.51
N ALA A 18 3.20 5.13 -26.96
CA ALA A 18 2.33 4.55 -27.99
C ALA A 18 3.08 4.26 -29.31
N ASP A 19 4.01 5.13 -29.66
CA ASP A 19 4.80 5.06 -30.89
C ASP A 19 5.85 3.94 -30.77
N GLU A 20 6.50 3.83 -29.61
CA GLU A 20 7.49 2.79 -29.33
C GLU A 20 6.84 1.42 -29.18
N ARG A 21 5.63 1.36 -28.64
CA ARG A 21 4.85 0.13 -28.56
C ARG A 21 4.53 -0.42 -29.96
N GLN A 22 4.27 0.44 -30.94
CA GLN A 22 4.05 0.01 -32.32
C GLN A 22 5.35 -0.46 -32.96
N VAL A 23 6.45 0.25 -32.76
CA VAL A 23 7.77 -0.14 -33.27
C VAL A 23 8.21 -1.49 -32.69
N VAL A 24 8.12 -1.66 -31.37
CA VAL A 24 8.47 -2.89 -30.67
C VAL A 24 7.58 -4.06 -31.09
N ARG A 25 6.28 -3.83 -31.32
CA ARG A 25 5.37 -4.86 -31.85
C ARG A 25 5.67 -5.23 -33.31
N GLY A 26 6.10 -4.26 -34.12
CA GLY A 26 6.54 -4.49 -35.50
C GLY A 26 7.82 -5.31 -35.56
N ASP A 27 8.82 -4.90 -34.79
CA ASP A 27 10.13 -5.59 -34.71
C ASP A 27 9.96 -7.04 -34.22
N PHE A 28 9.02 -7.31 -33.31
CA PHE A 28 8.69 -8.68 -32.89
C PHE A 28 7.88 -9.50 -33.89
N ALA A 29 7.06 -8.86 -34.72
CA ALA A 29 6.35 -9.56 -35.79
C ALA A 29 7.33 -10.01 -36.89
N GLU A 30 8.40 -9.24 -37.11
CA GLU A 30 9.39 -9.49 -38.17
C GLU A 30 10.54 -10.41 -37.74
N SER A 31 10.98 -10.36 -36.48
CA SER A 31 12.24 -11.00 -36.05
C SER A 31 12.14 -12.47 -35.64
N GLY A 32 10.93 -13.03 -35.45
CA GLY A 32 10.72 -14.47 -35.17
C GLY A 32 11.48 -15.01 -33.94
N GLN A 33 11.96 -14.13 -33.05
CA GLN A 33 12.86 -14.50 -31.95
C GLN A 33 12.19 -15.31 -30.85
N SER A 34 13.00 -16.02 -30.06
CA SER A 34 12.51 -16.76 -28.91
C SER A 34 11.91 -15.82 -27.85
N VAL A 35 10.72 -16.19 -27.37
CA VAL A 35 9.87 -15.39 -26.45
C VAL A 35 10.60 -14.91 -25.20
N ALA A 36 11.58 -15.68 -24.71
CA ALA A 36 12.38 -15.32 -23.53
C ALA A 36 13.35 -14.15 -23.78
N ARG A 37 13.92 -14.06 -25.00
CA ARG A 37 14.84 -12.98 -25.38
C ARG A 37 14.08 -11.67 -25.58
N ALA A 38 12.94 -11.75 -26.27
CA ALA A 38 12.01 -10.62 -26.43
C ALA A 38 11.54 -10.01 -25.09
N ILE A 39 11.21 -10.84 -24.09
CA ILE A 39 10.85 -10.35 -22.75
C ILE A 39 12.03 -9.64 -22.09
N ARG A 40 13.24 -10.20 -22.19
CA ARG A 40 14.44 -9.59 -21.60
C ARG A 40 14.75 -8.24 -22.22
N ASP A 41 14.67 -8.12 -23.53
CA ASP A 41 15.00 -6.90 -24.26
C ASP A 41 13.97 -5.79 -23.99
N VAL A 42 12.67 -6.13 -23.96
CA VAL A 42 11.62 -5.19 -23.54
C VAL A 42 11.80 -4.77 -22.09
N SER A 43 12.13 -5.71 -21.21
CA SER A 43 12.34 -5.42 -19.80
C SER A 43 13.54 -4.50 -19.59
N ASP A 44 14.66 -4.72 -20.28
CA ASP A 44 15.84 -3.85 -20.23
C ASP A 44 15.51 -2.44 -20.71
N LEU A 45 14.77 -2.32 -21.82
CA LEU A 45 14.37 -1.02 -22.37
C LEU A 45 13.43 -0.27 -21.43
N VAL A 46 12.43 -0.96 -20.85
CA VAL A 46 11.55 -0.39 -19.83
C VAL A 46 12.37 0.06 -18.62
N VAL A 47 13.28 -0.77 -18.11
CA VAL A 47 14.10 -0.44 -16.94
C VAL A 47 14.96 0.80 -17.22
N ARG A 48 15.68 0.86 -18.35
CA ARG A 48 16.49 2.02 -18.73
C ARG A 48 15.65 3.29 -18.86
N ARG A 49 14.47 3.21 -19.47
CA ARG A 49 13.54 4.35 -19.61
C ARG A 49 13.03 4.83 -18.27
N GLN A 50 12.67 3.90 -17.38
CA GLN A 50 12.18 4.19 -16.04
C GLN A 50 13.28 4.80 -15.15
N ILE A 51 14.51 4.32 -15.26
CA ILE A 51 15.69 4.92 -14.62
C ILE A 51 15.96 6.33 -15.17
N GLY A 52 15.80 6.52 -16.49
CA GLY A 52 15.90 7.85 -17.11
C GLY A 52 14.89 8.85 -16.53
N LEU A 53 13.66 8.41 -16.23
CA LEU A 53 12.63 9.26 -15.60
C LEU A 53 12.94 9.60 -14.13
N TRP A 54 13.80 8.83 -13.45
CA TRP A 54 14.29 9.12 -12.10
C TRP A 54 15.37 10.19 -12.04
N THR A 55 15.80 10.74 -13.18
CA THR A 55 16.66 11.94 -13.19
C THR A 55 15.90 13.19 -12.77
N VAL A 56 14.56 13.19 -12.88
CA VAL A 56 13.69 14.27 -12.39
C VAL A 56 13.47 14.10 -10.89
N TRP A 57 13.39 15.20 -10.14
CA TRP A 57 13.23 15.16 -8.67
C TRP A 57 11.83 14.70 -8.19
N GLN A 58 10.80 14.79 -9.03
CA GLN A 58 9.40 14.54 -8.65
C GLN A 58 9.13 13.09 -8.18
N PRO A 59 9.61 12.03 -8.87
CA PRO A 59 9.49 10.66 -8.39
C PRO A 59 10.24 10.42 -7.07
N TRP A 60 11.40 11.07 -6.86
CA TRP A 60 12.13 10.97 -5.59
C TRP A 60 11.36 11.58 -4.43
N LEU A 61 10.72 12.73 -4.65
CA LEU A 61 9.91 13.36 -3.61
C LEU A 61 8.65 12.54 -3.29
N ALA A 62 8.02 11.95 -4.31
CA ALA A 62 6.91 11.02 -4.12
C ALA A 62 7.35 9.79 -3.33
N LEU A 63 8.52 9.23 -3.64
CA LEU A 63 9.03 8.02 -3.02
C LEU A 63 9.51 8.28 -1.58
N LEU A 64 10.27 9.35 -1.33
CA LEU A 64 10.69 9.73 0.02
C LEU A 64 9.48 10.11 0.89
N GLY A 65 8.55 10.91 0.37
CA GLY A 65 7.37 11.30 1.12
C GLY A 65 6.45 10.12 1.41
N ILE A 66 6.05 9.38 0.37
CA ILE A 66 5.02 8.33 0.52
C ILE A 66 5.62 7.05 1.09
N ALA A 67 6.77 6.60 0.58
CA ALA A 67 7.34 5.34 1.03
C ALA A 67 7.96 5.46 2.43
N CYS A 68 8.65 6.56 2.74
CA CYS A 68 9.24 6.72 4.07
C CYS A 68 8.20 7.13 5.13
N LEU A 69 7.47 8.24 4.90
CA LEU A 69 6.59 8.79 5.94
C LEU A 69 5.29 8.00 6.08
N ALA A 70 4.64 7.63 4.98
CA ALA A 70 3.39 6.87 5.04
C ALA A 70 3.63 5.35 5.04
N GLY A 71 4.64 4.85 4.32
CA GLY A 71 4.87 3.41 4.17
C GLY A 71 5.18 2.67 5.48
N LEU A 72 5.98 3.27 6.37
CA LEU A 72 6.30 2.67 7.68
C LEU A 72 5.06 2.47 8.58
N PRO A 73 4.27 3.51 8.88
CA PRO A 73 3.07 3.34 9.69
C PRO A 73 1.98 2.52 8.97
N LEU A 74 1.85 2.62 7.65
CA LEU A 74 0.92 1.78 6.89
C LEU A 74 1.30 0.30 6.95
N SER A 75 2.60 -0.01 6.92
CA SER A 75 3.13 -1.35 7.16
C SER A 75 2.83 -1.84 8.58
N ARG A 76 2.90 -0.97 9.61
CA ARG A 76 2.47 -1.32 10.99
C ARG A 76 0.99 -1.66 11.05
N ILE A 77 0.16 -0.85 10.42
CA ILE A 77 -1.29 -1.04 10.41
C ILE A 77 -1.67 -2.33 9.67
N ALA A 78 -1.13 -2.54 8.46
CA ALA A 78 -1.38 -3.75 7.68
C ALA A 78 -0.88 -5.01 8.40
N PHE A 79 0.29 -4.92 9.03
CA PHE A 79 0.84 -6.01 9.82
C PHE A 79 -0.07 -6.37 11.01
N ARG A 80 -0.48 -5.37 11.79
CA ARG A 80 -1.36 -5.56 12.95
C ARG A 80 -2.68 -6.19 12.53
N LEU A 81 -3.33 -5.64 11.49
CA LEU A 81 -4.55 -6.21 10.93
C LEU A 81 -4.37 -7.67 10.52
N ASN A 82 -3.23 -8.02 9.92
CA ASN A 82 -2.95 -9.38 9.48
C ASN A 82 -2.77 -10.36 10.64
N VAL A 83 -2.05 -9.95 11.68
CA VAL A 83 -1.83 -10.79 12.87
C VAL A 83 -3.15 -11.00 13.59
N ASP A 84 -3.91 -9.93 13.84
CA ASP A 84 -5.14 -10.00 14.61
C ASP A 84 -6.22 -10.78 13.86
N LEU A 85 -6.39 -10.55 12.54
CA LEU A 85 -7.26 -11.38 11.70
C LEU A 85 -6.80 -12.83 11.64
N GLY A 86 -5.50 -13.07 11.48
CA GLY A 86 -4.94 -14.42 11.38
C GLY A 86 -5.17 -15.23 12.64
N GLN A 87 -4.96 -14.62 13.81
CA GLN A 87 -5.22 -15.23 15.12
C GLN A 87 -6.72 -15.54 15.30
N GLN A 88 -7.60 -14.58 15.00
CA GLN A 88 -9.04 -14.77 15.12
C GLN A 88 -9.56 -15.87 14.18
N LEU A 89 -9.13 -15.86 12.91
CA LEU A 89 -9.51 -16.89 11.95
C LEU A 89 -8.98 -18.26 12.36
N THR A 90 -7.72 -18.35 12.79
CA THR A 90 -7.13 -19.62 13.22
C THR A 90 -7.83 -20.19 14.44
N ALA A 91 -8.12 -19.34 15.44
CA ALA A 91 -8.84 -19.74 16.65
C ALA A 91 -10.26 -20.23 16.32
N TYR A 92 -10.96 -19.51 15.43
CA TYR A 92 -12.30 -19.88 15.01
C TYR A 92 -12.32 -21.17 14.18
N TYR A 93 -11.41 -21.33 13.21
CA TYR A 93 -11.36 -22.54 12.37
C TYR A 93 -10.90 -23.78 13.13
N THR A 94 -9.94 -23.63 14.04
CA THR A 94 -9.34 -24.77 14.74
C THR A 94 -10.18 -25.20 15.94
N TYR A 95 -10.71 -24.23 16.69
CA TYR A 95 -11.33 -24.47 18.00
C TYR A 95 -12.78 -24.01 18.07
N GLY A 96 -13.31 -23.33 17.05
CA GLY A 96 -14.67 -22.78 17.07
C GLY A 96 -14.86 -21.64 18.07
N VAL A 97 -13.76 -21.09 18.61
CA VAL A 97 -13.80 -20.06 19.66
C VAL A 97 -13.15 -18.76 19.22
N HIS A 98 -13.57 -17.68 19.87
CA HIS A 98 -12.94 -16.37 19.75
C HIS A 98 -11.55 -16.39 20.39
N PHE A 99 -10.56 -15.78 19.73
CA PHE A 99 -9.24 -15.61 20.33
C PHE A 99 -9.32 -14.63 21.49
N GLY A 100 -8.80 -15.00 22.65
CA GLY A 100 -8.91 -14.22 23.89
C GLY A 100 -8.09 -12.94 23.87
N THR A 101 -8.67 -11.87 23.33
CA THR A 101 -8.10 -10.50 23.31
C THR A 101 -8.54 -9.64 24.49
N LEU A 102 -9.24 -10.24 25.47
CA LEU A 102 -9.89 -9.57 26.61
C LEU A 102 -11.05 -8.65 26.22
N LEU A 103 -11.41 -8.61 24.93
CA LEU A 103 -12.56 -7.89 24.41
C LEU A 103 -13.69 -8.84 24.04
N THR A 104 -14.87 -8.27 23.86
CA THR A 104 -16.01 -9.03 23.32
C THR A 104 -15.79 -9.28 21.82
N PRO A 105 -16.30 -10.40 21.27
CA PRO A 105 -16.18 -10.69 19.84
C PRO A 105 -16.73 -9.56 18.93
N GLN A 106 -17.77 -8.87 19.39
CA GLN A 106 -18.39 -7.76 18.66
C GLN A 106 -17.47 -6.52 18.59
N GLN A 107 -16.80 -6.18 19.69
CA GLN A 107 -15.84 -5.07 19.74
C GLN A 107 -14.63 -5.35 18.85
N ASP A 108 -14.09 -6.57 18.92
CA ASP A 108 -12.97 -7.00 18.09
C ASP A 108 -13.32 -6.93 16.60
N MET A 109 -14.47 -7.48 16.20
CA MET A 109 -14.90 -7.43 14.80
C MET A 109 -15.15 -6.00 14.32
N ALA A 110 -15.76 -5.15 15.15
CA ALA A 110 -15.96 -3.75 14.81
C ALA A 110 -14.62 -3.03 14.61
N TRP A 111 -13.64 -3.28 15.49
CA TRP A 111 -12.31 -2.67 15.39
C TRP A 111 -11.56 -3.15 14.14
N LEU A 112 -11.56 -4.45 13.86
CA LEU A 112 -10.94 -5.04 12.68
C LEU A 112 -11.56 -4.51 11.38
N LEU A 113 -12.89 -4.41 11.32
CA LEU A 113 -13.59 -3.85 10.17
C LEU A 113 -13.25 -2.37 9.97
N CYS A 114 -13.25 -1.60 11.04
CA CYS A 114 -12.88 -0.19 11.01
C CYS A 114 -11.43 -0.01 10.53
N LEU A 115 -10.50 -0.82 11.04
CA LEU A 115 -9.09 -0.80 10.65
C LEU A 115 -8.90 -1.19 9.18
N ALA A 116 -9.63 -2.20 8.70
CA ALA A 116 -9.59 -2.63 7.31
C ALA A 116 -10.08 -1.54 6.35
N ILE A 117 -11.20 -0.87 6.66
CA ILE A 117 -11.72 0.24 5.85
C ILE A 117 -10.72 1.41 5.86
N ALA A 118 -10.19 1.75 7.03
CA ALA A 118 -9.22 2.83 7.16
C ALA A 118 -7.94 2.50 6.35
N LEU A 119 -7.45 1.26 6.43
CA LEU A 119 -6.32 0.78 5.61
C LEU A 119 -6.62 0.94 4.12
N LEU A 120 -7.82 0.55 3.65
CA LEU A 120 -8.19 0.72 2.25
C LEU A 120 -8.13 2.20 1.82
N LEU A 121 -8.69 3.11 2.61
CA LEU A 121 -8.69 4.54 2.32
C LEU A 121 -7.27 5.13 2.28
N TRP A 122 -6.45 4.85 3.31
CA TRP A 122 -5.07 5.32 3.38
C TRP A 122 -4.22 4.75 2.24
N SER A 123 -4.34 3.45 1.98
CA SER A 123 -3.65 2.77 0.87
C SER A 123 -4.01 3.40 -0.47
N TRP A 124 -5.31 3.63 -0.69
CA TRP A 124 -5.80 4.27 -1.91
C TRP A 124 -5.22 5.68 -2.09
N THR A 125 -5.23 6.51 -1.03
CA THR A 125 -4.68 7.88 -1.10
C THR A 125 -3.18 7.89 -1.37
N CYS A 126 -2.41 7.04 -0.68
CA CYS A 126 -0.98 6.90 -0.93
C CYS A 126 -0.72 6.50 -2.38
N GLY A 127 -1.46 5.50 -2.87
CA GLY A 127 -1.41 5.07 -4.26
C GLY A 127 -1.73 6.21 -5.22
N PHE A 128 -2.81 6.95 -5.00
CA PHE A 128 -3.22 8.06 -5.87
C PHE A 128 -2.17 9.16 -5.93
N VAL A 129 -1.63 9.59 -4.78
CA VAL A 129 -0.59 10.62 -4.75
C VAL A 129 0.66 10.13 -5.46
N LEU A 130 1.06 8.87 -5.23
CA LEU A 130 2.20 8.24 -5.91
C LEU A 130 1.99 8.23 -7.43
N GLY A 131 0.82 7.82 -7.91
CA GLY A 131 0.49 7.83 -9.33
C GLY A 131 0.45 9.23 -9.95
N SER A 132 -0.06 10.22 -9.19
CA SER A 132 -0.15 11.61 -9.66
C SER A 132 1.22 12.27 -9.81
N LEU A 133 2.16 11.94 -8.92
CA LEU A 133 3.51 12.53 -8.89
C LEU A 133 4.50 11.77 -9.77
N SER A 134 4.46 10.43 -9.74
CA SER A 134 5.40 9.59 -10.49
C SER A 134 5.03 9.48 -11.97
N GLY A 135 3.76 9.69 -12.34
CA GLY A 135 3.30 9.67 -13.72
C GLY A 135 3.70 8.39 -14.46
N ARG A 136 4.62 8.52 -15.43
CA ARG A 136 5.14 7.39 -16.22
C ARG A 136 6.04 6.45 -15.40
N ALA A 137 6.67 6.95 -14.33
CA ALA A 137 7.51 6.18 -13.42
C ALA A 137 6.73 5.37 -12.36
N VAL A 138 5.38 5.38 -12.44
CA VAL A 138 4.50 4.85 -11.38
C VAL A 138 4.83 3.41 -11.02
N TRP A 139 5.18 2.58 -12.00
CA TRP A 139 5.38 1.16 -11.79
C TRP A 139 6.64 0.85 -11.00
N LEU A 140 7.75 1.51 -11.32
CA LEU A 140 8.97 1.38 -10.55
C LEU A 140 8.77 1.93 -9.13
N THR A 141 8.14 3.11 -9.01
CA THR A 141 7.87 3.69 -7.68
C THR A 141 6.89 2.86 -6.85
N TRP A 142 5.92 2.21 -7.50
CA TRP A 142 4.98 1.28 -6.88
C TRP A 142 5.71 0.03 -6.37
N CYS A 143 6.57 -0.58 -7.19
CA CYS A 143 7.36 -1.74 -6.76
C CYS A 143 8.21 -1.41 -5.54
N VAL A 144 8.89 -0.26 -5.54
CA VAL A 144 9.68 0.18 -4.37
C VAL A 144 8.80 0.44 -3.16
N PHE A 145 7.66 1.12 -3.33
CA PHE A 145 6.71 1.36 -2.25
C PHE A 145 6.16 0.06 -1.64
N TYR A 146 5.77 -0.88 -2.49
CA TYR A 146 5.30 -2.20 -2.10
C TYR A 146 6.37 -2.98 -1.34
N LEU A 147 7.60 -3.01 -1.87
CA LEU A 147 8.74 -3.65 -1.21
C LEU A 147 9.03 -3.01 0.15
N MET A 148 8.99 -1.69 0.26
CA MET A 148 9.26 -1.00 1.52
C MET A 148 8.20 -1.31 2.60
N VAL A 149 6.93 -1.42 2.20
CA VAL A 149 5.83 -1.81 3.10
C VAL A 149 5.98 -3.27 3.56
N LEU A 150 6.40 -4.17 2.69
CA LEU A 150 6.62 -5.59 3.00
C LEU A 150 7.90 -5.84 3.81
N ASP A 151 9.01 -5.25 3.38
CA ASP A 151 10.32 -5.43 4.02
C ASP A 151 10.30 -4.85 5.45
N SER A 152 9.57 -3.75 5.69
CA SER A 152 9.38 -3.25 7.06
C SER A 152 8.68 -4.26 7.98
N ALA A 153 7.83 -5.15 7.46
CA ALA A 153 7.23 -6.22 8.26
C ALA A 153 8.24 -7.35 8.51
N LEU A 154 9.02 -7.74 7.50
CA LEU A 154 10.03 -8.80 7.60
C LEU A 154 11.20 -8.39 8.51
N VAL A 155 11.74 -7.19 8.32
CA VAL A 155 12.76 -6.57 9.19
C VAL A 155 12.29 -6.53 10.63
N ARG A 156 11.01 -6.26 10.91
CA ARG A 156 10.45 -6.32 12.26
C ARG A 156 10.42 -7.73 12.83
N PHE A 157 10.11 -8.75 12.04
CA PHE A 157 10.19 -10.14 12.49
C PHE A 157 11.62 -10.55 12.85
N ILE A 158 12.60 -10.11 12.05
CA ILE A 158 14.01 -10.37 12.33
C ILE A 158 14.46 -9.61 13.59
N LEU A 159 14.18 -8.31 13.69
CA LEU A 159 14.60 -7.49 14.84
C LEU A 159 13.89 -7.87 16.14
N SER A 160 12.64 -8.33 16.10
CA SER A 160 11.90 -8.74 17.30
C SER A 160 12.34 -10.09 17.86
N GLY A 161 13.24 -10.82 17.19
CA GLY A 161 13.72 -12.13 17.63
C GLY A 161 12.65 -13.23 17.60
N ASN A 162 11.45 -12.93 17.11
CA ASN A 162 10.29 -13.85 17.11
C ASN A 162 10.35 -14.91 16.00
N MET A 163 11.30 -14.82 15.07
CA MET A 163 11.57 -15.89 14.11
C MET A 163 12.81 -16.68 14.52
N ILE A 164 12.58 -17.86 15.11
CA ILE A 164 13.56 -18.94 15.08
C ILE A 164 13.44 -19.57 13.70
N LEU A 165 14.32 -19.21 12.76
CA LEU A 165 14.42 -19.88 11.46
C LEU A 165 14.87 -21.32 11.69
N ARG A 166 13.90 -22.22 11.87
CA ARG A 166 14.16 -23.64 12.08
C ARG A 166 14.54 -24.37 10.78
N ASP A 167 14.22 -23.78 9.62
CA ASP A 167 14.62 -24.26 8.29
C ASP A 167 14.96 -23.07 7.35
N PRO A 168 16.21 -22.95 6.87
CA PRO A 168 16.60 -21.89 5.95
C PRO A 168 16.27 -22.31 4.51
N GLN A 169 15.01 -22.16 4.12
CA GLN A 169 14.64 -22.21 2.69
C GLN A 169 14.50 -20.78 2.16
N PRO A 170 15.58 -20.19 1.61
CA PRO A 170 15.59 -18.78 1.20
C PRO A 170 14.55 -18.48 0.12
N LEU A 171 14.25 -19.43 -0.78
CA LEU A 171 13.20 -19.28 -1.80
C LEU A 171 11.79 -19.21 -1.21
N ARG A 172 11.50 -19.99 -0.17
CA ARG A 172 10.19 -19.98 0.50
C ARG A 172 10.01 -18.70 1.30
N LEU A 173 11.06 -18.25 1.98
CA LEU A 173 11.09 -16.95 2.65
C LEU A 173 10.92 -15.81 1.65
N LEU A 174 11.62 -15.84 0.52
CA LEU A 174 11.48 -14.85 -0.55
C LEU A 174 10.06 -14.85 -1.12
N MET A 175 9.44 -16.02 -1.35
CA MET A 175 8.06 -16.11 -1.83
C MET A 175 7.05 -15.58 -0.82
N VAL A 176 7.18 -15.94 0.47
CA VAL A 176 6.31 -15.41 1.54
C VAL A 176 6.51 -13.91 1.75
N ALA A 177 7.74 -13.42 1.57
CA ALA A 177 8.11 -12.02 1.70
C ALA A 177 7.66 -11.15 0.53
N THR A 178 7.45 -11.73 -0.66
CA THR A 178 7.16 -10.96 -1.87
C THR A 178 5.74 -11.15 -2.39
N LEU A 179 5.12 -12.32 -2.21
CA LEU A 179 3.74 -12.54 -2.61
C LEU A 179 2.76 -12.00 -1.55
N PRO A 180 1.68 -11.32 -1.96
CA PRO A 180 0.62 -10.86 -1.07
C PRO A 180 -0.29 -12.03 -0.67
N LEU A 181 0.26 -13.04 0.00
CA LEU A 181 -0.49 -14.22 0.46
C LEU A 181 -1.45 -13.89 1.62
N ASN A 182 -1.22 -12.76 2.27
CA ASN A 182 -1.97 -12.31 3.44
C ASN A 182 -3.13 -11.38 3.03
N PRO A 183 -4.31 -11.50 3.66
CA PRO A 183 -5.50 -10.71 3.31
C PRO A 183 -5.26 -9.22 3.45
N ALA A 184 -4.55 -8.77 4.51
CA ALA A 184 -4.24 -7.36 4.69
C ALA A 184 -3.30 -6.80 3.61
N THR A 185 -2.26 -7.57 3.21
CA THR A 185 -1.34 -7.18 2.13
C THR A 185 -2.06 -7.16 0.77
N PHE A 186 -2.99 -8.09 0.56
CA PHE A 186 -3.83 -8.09 -0.63
C PHE A 186 -4.74 -6.85 -0.68
N LEU A 187 -5.44 -6.52 0.41
CA LEU A 187 -6.28 -5.32 0.49
C LEU A 187 -5.47 -4.03 0.29
N PHE A 188 -4.30 -3.93 0.94
CA PHE A 188 -3.35 -2.84 0.76
C PHE A 188 -2.94 -2.70 -0.71
N SER A 189 -2.41 -3.77 -1.31
CA SER A 189 -1.86 -3.74 -2.67
C SER A 189 -2.92 -3.43 -3.71
N LEU A 190 -4.10 -4.06 -3.62
CA LEU A 190 -5.22 -3.82 -4.52
C LEU A 190 -5.69 -2.37 -4.46
N SER A 191 -5.89 -1.85 -3.25
CA SER A 191 -6.37 -0.48 -3.04
C SER A 191 -5.37 0.56 -3.52
N ALA A 192 -4.09 0.39 -3.18
CA ALA A 192 -3.06 1.33 -3.55
C ALA A 192 -2.68 1.26 -5.04
N LEU A 193 -2.70 0.08 -5.67
CA LEU A 193 -2.61 -0.05 -7.13
C LEU A 193 -3.74 0.71 -7.81
N TRP A 194 -4.97 0.48 -7.38
CA TRP A 194 -6.14 1.17 -7.94
C TRP A 194 -6.04 2.69 -7.80
N GLY A 195 -5.60 3.16 -6.63
CA GLY A 195 -5.27 4.56 -6.39
C GLY A 195 -4.23 5.09 -7.39
N ALA A 196 -3.11 4.38 -7.55
CA ALA A 196 -2.03 4.77 -8.45
C ALA A 196 -2.48 4.86 -9.91
N PHE A 197 -3.24 3.88 -10.40
CA PHE A 197 -3.84 3.95 -11.74
C PHE A 197 -4.73 5.18 -11.93
N MET A 198 -5.56 5.48 -10.94
CA MET A 198 -6.42 6.66 -10.96
C MET A 198 -5.61 7.96 -10.89
N GLY A 199 -4.52 7.98 -10.12
CA GLY A 199 -3.59 9.11 -10.02
C GLY A 199 -2.91 9.42 -11.35
N VAL A 200 -2.44 8.40 -12.06
CA VAL A 200 -1.84 8.56 -13.39
C VAL A 200 -2.86 9.09 -14.41
N ARG A 201 -4.10 8.59 -14.36
CA ARG A 201 -5.16 8.98 -15.32
C ARG A 201 -5.71 10.38 -15.08
N ARG A 202 -5.99 10.75 -13.82
CA ARG A 202 -6.71 11.99 -13.51
C ARG A 202 -5.79 13.12 -13.05
N ARG A 203 -4.58 12.82 -12.57
CA ARG A 203 -3.56 13.72 -11.96
C ARG A 203 -4.04 14.57 -10.77
N VAL A 204 -5.28 15.04 -10.77
CA VAL A 204 -5.92 15.85 -9.74
C VAL A 204 -7.35 15.35 -9.51
N LEU A 205 -7.75 15.23 -8.25
CA LEU A 205 -9.11 14.87 -7.87
C LEU A 205 -10.03 16.12 -7.89
N PRO A 206 -11.31 16.00 -8.27
CA PRO A 206 -12.25 17.11 -8.09
C PRO A 206 -12.40 17.45 -6.60
N LEU A 207 -12.58 18.74 -6.31
CA LEU A 207 -12.59 19.28 -4.94
C LEU A 207 -13.62 18.60 -4.04
N ARG A 208 -14.83 18.33 -4.54
CA ARG A 208 -15.88 17.62 -3.79
C ARG A 208 -15.43 16.23 -3.35
N ALA A 209 -14.81 15.47 -4.25
CA ALA A 209 -14.31 14.13 -3.93
C ALA A 209 -13.14 14.19 -2.93
N ALA A 210 -12.26 15.20 -3.05
CA ALA A 210 -11.16 15.40 -2.11
C ALA A 210 -11.67 15.71 -0.70
N TYR A 211 -12.73 16.52 -0.55
CA TYR A 211 -13.36 16.79 0.75
C TYR A 211 -14.02 15.54 1.33
N VAL A 212 -14.81 14.80 0.55
CA VAL A 212 -15.46 13.56 1.03
C VAL A 212 -14.40 12.56 1.53
N LEU A 213 -13.32 12.39 0.77
CA LEU A 213 -12.23 11.49 1.12
C LEU A 213 -11.49 11.97 2.38
N ALA A 214 -11.27 13.28 2.52
CA ALA A 214 -10.67 13.85 3.71
C ALA A 214 -11.53 13.65 4.96
N SER A 215 -12.84 13.91 4.86
CA SER A 215 -13.77 13.65 5.95
C SER A 215 -13.78 12.19 6.35
N ALA A 216 -13.83 11.26 5.37
CA ALA A 216 -13.77 9.83 5.66
C ALA A 216 -12.47 9.45 6.39
N ILE A 217 -11.31 9.89 5.89
CA ILE A 217 -10.01 9.61 6.53
C ILE A 217 -9.95 10.18 7.95
N THR A 218 -10.44 11.39 8.18
CA THR A 218 -10.47 11.98 9.52
C THR A 218 -11.38 11.19 10.46
N ILE A 219 -12.59 10.83 10.02
CA ILE A 219 -13.53 10.04 10.82
C ILE A 219 -12.91 8.69 11.18
N PHE A 220 -12.37 7.96 10.20
CA PHE A 220 -11.76 6.65 10.44
C PHE A 220 -10.48 6.76 11.28
N THR A 221 -9.68 7.82 11.13
CA THR A 221 -8.53 8.09 12.01
C THR A 221 -8.96 8.22 13.47
N ILE A 222 -9.98 9.04 13.74
CA ILE A 222 -10.51 9.24 15.09
C ILE A 222 -11.11 7.94 15.63
N LEU A 223 -11.91 7.24 14.81
CA LEU A 223 -12.59 6.02 15.21
C LEU A 223 -11.61 4.89 15.54
N VAL A 224 -10.62 4.64 14.68
CA VAL A 224 -9.58 3.63 14.94
C VAL A 224 -8.76 4.00 16.17
N THR A 225 -8.40 5.28 16.35
CA THR A 225 -7.68 5.75 17.54
C THR A 225 -8.52 5.52 18.80
N TRP A 226 -9.82 5.82 18.72
CA TRP A 226 -10.75 5.61 19.83
C TRP A 226 -10.87 4.15 20.22
N MET A 227 -11.21 3.30 19.26
CA MET A 227 -11.41 1.86 19.47
C MET A 227 -10.12 1.15 19.89
N SER A 228 -8.94 1.64 19.47
CA SER A 228 -7.66 1.11 19.97
C SER A 228 -7.52 1.24 21.50
N GLY A 229 -8.25 2.19 22.12
CA GLY A 229 -8.27 2.37 23.56
C GLY A 229 -8.97 1.25 24.31
N TRP A 230 -9.86 0.50 23.65
CA TRP A 230 -10.50 -0.65 24.26
C TRP A 230 -9.46 -1.71 24.64
N TYR A 231 -8.48 -1.95 23.77
CA TYR A 231 -7.37 -2.87 24.08
C TYR A 231 -6.53 -2.35 25.25
N GLU A 232 -6.17 -1.06 25.27
CA GLU A 232 -5.37 -0.48 26.35
C GLU A 232 -6.08 -0.63 27.71
N THR A 233 -7.37 -0.28 27.77
CA THR A 233 -8.18 -0.42 28.99
C THR A 233 -8.32 -1.88 29.41
N ALA A 234 -8.52 -2.79 28.46
CA ALA A 234 -8.61 -4.22 28.77
C ALA A 234 -7.29 -4.78 29.34
N HIS A 235 -6.13 -4.35 28.81
CA HIS A 235 -4.82 -4.76 29.32
C HIS A 235 -4.51 -4.15 30.70
N GLU A 236 -4.88 -2.90 30.92
CA GLU A 236 -4.74 -2.24 32.23
C GLU A 236 -5.53 -2.96 33.32
N VAL A 237 -6.79 -3.30 33.04
CA VAL A 237 -7.64 -4.08 33.95
C VAL A 237 -7.08 -5.49 34.20
N TRP A 238 -6.70 -6.20 33.14
CA TRP A 238 -6.14 -7.56 33.26
C TRP A 238 -4.83 -7.59 34.04
N SER A 239 -3.97 -6.60 33.84
CA SER A 239 -2.68 -6.49 34.51
C SER A 239 -2.76 -5.98 35.96
N SER A 240 -3.97 -5.71 36.46
CA SER A 240 -4.18 -5.11 37.79
C SER A 240 -3.39 -3.80 37.99
N GLY A 241 -3.27 -3.00 36.94
CA GLY A 241 -2.55 -1.72 36.96
C GLY A 241 -1.03 -1.80 36.75
N ALA A 242 -0.47 -3.00 36.50
CA ALA A 242 0.95 -3.12 36.14
C ALA A 242 1.24 -2.57 34.73
N TRP A 243 0.26 -2.64 33.82
CA TRP A 243 0.32 -2.04 32.49
C TRP A 243 -0.35 -0.67 32.51
N HIS A 244 0.37 0.37 32.06
CA HIS A 244 -0.20 1.69 31.87
C HIS A 244 -0.54 1.87 30.39
N GLY A 245 -1.81 2.13 30.09
CA GLY A 245 -2.29 2.29 28.73
C GLY A 245 -1.55 3.41 27.98
N VAL A 246 -1.32 3.20 26.68
CA VAL A 246 -0.68 4.21 25.83
C VAL A 246 -1.58 5.45 25.71
N SER A 247 -1.00 6.64 25.87
CA SER A 247 -1.73 7.90 25.79
C SER A 247 -2.42 8.08 24.43
N TRP A 248 -3.55 8.81 24.42
CA TRP A 248 -4.29 9.10 23.20
C TRP A 248 -3.41 9.70 22.09
N THR A 249 -2.54 10.64 22.45
CA THR A 249 -1.64 11.33 21.52
C THR A 249 -0.67 10.37 20.83
N MET A 250 -0.09 9.43 21.59
CA MET A 250 0.82 8.43 21.04
C MET A 250 0.08 7.44 20.12
N ARG A 251 -1.18 7.12 20.45
CA ARG A 251 -2.04 6.27 19.59
C ARG A 251 -2.46 6.98 18.30
N LEU A 252 -2.69 8.29 18.35
CA LEU A 252 -3.11 9.10 17.21
C LEU A 252 -1.98 9.35 16.20
N LEU A 253 -0.75 9.53 16.68
CA LEU A 253 0.42 9.91 15.89
C LEU A 253 0.61 9.07 14.61
N PRO A 254 0.64 7.73 14.63
CA PRO A 254 0.84 6.94 13.40
C PRO A 254 -0.26 7.18 12.36
N PHE A 255 -1.51 7.38 12.78
CA PHE A 255 -2.63 7.61 11.87
C PHE A 255 -2.60 9.02 11.25
N VAL A 256 -2.19 10.03 12.03
CA VAL A 256 -2.00 11.39 11.53
C VAL A 256 -0.87 11.44 10.50
N VAL A 257 0.26 10.76 10.80
CA VAL A 257 1.37 10.67 9.85
C VAL A 257 0.92 10.01 8.56
N VAL A 258 0.20 8.88 8.60
CA VAL A 258 -0.33 8.23 7.38
C VAL A 258 -1.29 9.12 6.60
N SER A 259 -1.98 10.05 7.26
CA SER A 259 -2.99 10.88 6.64
C SER A 259 -2.42 12.05 5.83
N TRP A 260 -1.12 12.33 5.87
CA TRP A 260 -0.51 13.46 5.13
C TRP A 260 -0.84 13.50 3.62
N PRO A 261 -0.97 12.39 2.86
CA PRO A 261 -1.28 12.45 1.42
C PRO A 261 -2.61 13.16 1.12
N ILE A 262 -3.55 13.20 2.08
CA ILE A 262 -4.82 13.89 1.89
C ILE A 262 -4.67 15.41 1.87
N THR A 263 -3.70 15.96 2.61
CA THR A 263 -3.46 17.40 2.63
C THR A 263 -2.90 17.86 1.29
N TYR A 264 -2.04 17.04 0.68
CA TYR A 264 -1.57 17.23 -0.69
C TYR A 264 -2.73 17.21 -1.70
N LEU A 265 -3.68 16.27 -1.56
CA LEU A 265 -4.86 16.19 -2.44
C LEU A 265 -5.76 17.41 -2.32
N LEU A 266 -6.01 17.89 -1.10
CA LEU A 266 -6.81 19.09 -0.86
C LEU A 266 -6.12 20.34 -1.43
N ALA A 267 -4.81 20.49 -1.21
CA ALA A 267 -4.05 21.63 -1.72
C ALA A 267 -4.07 21.68 -3.26
N THR A 268 -3.86 20.54 -3.92
CA THR A 268 -3.87 20.44 -5.40
C THR A 268 -5.26 20.64 -5.98
N ALA A 269 -6.30 20.09 -5.35
CA ALA A 269 -7.69 20.28 -5.78
C ALA A 269 -8.15 21.74 -5.61
N LYS A 270 -7.78 22.40 -4.50
CA LYS A 270 -8.09 23.81 -4.26
C LYS A 270 -7.42 24.70 -5.30
N ARG A 271 -6.12 24.49 -5.55
CA ARG A 271 -5.37 25.25 -6.56
C ARG A 271 -6.03 25.16 -7.94
N ARG A 272 -6.45 23.96 -8.36
CA ARG A 272 -7.15 23.78 -9.64
C ARG A 272 -8.48 24.55 -9.69
N SER A 273 -9.27 24.48 -8.61
CA SER A 273 -10.56 25.17 -8.55
C SER A 273 -10.43 26.71 -8.59
N THR A 274 -9.32 27.26 -8.08
CA THR A 274 -9.05 28.71 -8.17
C THR A 274 -8.73 29.10 -9.62
N ILE A 275 -7.88 28.33 -10.30
CA ILE A 275 -7.52 28.57 -11.70
C ILE A 275 -8.75 28.51 -12.61
N ASP A 276 -9.63 27.52 -12.40
CA ASP A 276 -10.85 27.38 -13.20
C ASP A 276 -11.80 28.59 -13.04
N LYS A 277 -11.77 29.27 -11.88
CA LYS A 277 -12.55 30.49 -11.60
C LYS A 277 -11.93 31.78 -12.15
N GLU A 278 -10.61 31.83 -12.38
CA GLU A 278 -9.94 33.01 -12.96
C GLU A 278 -10.06 33.06 -14.49
N ILE A 279 -10.39 31.93 -15.12
CA ILE A 279 -10.52 31.79 -16.57
C ILE A 279 -11.99 31.96 -17.04
N THR A 280 -12.95 31.97 -16.10
CA THR A 280 -14.39 32.17 -16.37
C THR A 280 -14.84 33.57 -15.99
#